data_AF-W4M2Z1-F1
#
_entry.id   AF-W4M2Z1-F1
#
_cell.length_a   1.000
_cell.length_b   1.000
_cell.length_c   1.000
_cell.angle_alpha   90.00
_cell.angle_beta   90.00
_cell.angle_gamma   90.00
#
_symmetry.space_group_name_H-M   'P 1'
#
loop_
_entity.id
_entity.type
_entity.pdbx_description
1 polymer ?
#
loop_
_entity_poly.entity_id
_entity_poly.type
_entity_poly.pdbx_seq_one_letter_code
_entity_poly.pdbx_strand_id
1 'polypeptide(L)'
;MKALVPGSPQEIERFQHLQQSLAGLYRDLFPNPHKPRTVVVVPSLSLDADALQKVTGAYHYEERMLCMLMLLRLPTPHVIYLTSQPIDPTIIDYALNLLPGIPVSHARKRLTLLSCHDASALPLT
;
A
#
# COMPACT_ATOMS: atom_id res chain seq x y z
N MET A 1 -13.53 0.69 -18.14
CA MET A 1 -12.39 1.50 -18.66
C MET A 1 -11.48 0.59 -19.45
N LYS A 2 -11.08 0.95 -20.67
CA LYS A 2 -10.12 0.17 -21.46
C LYS A 2 -8.73 0.35 -20.82
N ALA A 3 -8.03 -0.73 -20.52
CA ALA A 3 -6.66 -0.65 -20.01
C ALA A 3 -5.77 -0.04 -21.10
N LEU A 4 -4.94 0.95 -20.73
CA LEU A 4 -3.93 1.50 -21.62
C LEU A 4 -2.77 0.51 -21.73
N VAL A 5 -2.08 0.50 -22.86
CA VAL A 5 -0.88 -0.34 -23.03
C VAL A 5 0.24 0.26 -22.17
N PRO A 6 0.91 -0.52 -21.31
CA PRO A 6 2.05 -0.03 -20.53
C PRO A 6 3.13 0.57 -21.43
N GLY A 7 3.65 1.74 -21.06
CA GLY A 7 4.63 2.52 -21.82
C GLY A 7 4.08 3.26 -23.04
N SER A 8 2.77 3.21 -23.31
CA SER A 8 2.20 3.93 -24.46
C SER A 8 2.18 5.45 -24.23
N PRO A 9 2.25 6.29 -25.29
CA PRO A 9 2.15 7.74 -25.15
C PRO A 9 0.90 8.19 -24.39
N GLN A 10 -0.22 7.50 -24.61
CA GLN A 10 -1.50 7.79 -23.94
C GLN A 10 -1.46 7.45 -22.44
N GLU A 11 -0.76 6.39 -22.04
CA GLU A 11 -0.54 6.07 -20.63
C GLU A 11 0.36 7.11 -19.97
N ILE A 12 1.47 7.47 -20.62
CA ILE A 12 2.44 8.45 -20.11
C ILE A 12 1.76 9.81 -19.90
N GLU A 13 0.98 10.29 -20.88
CA GLU A 13 0.22 11.54 -20.78
C GLU A 13 -0.76 11.50 -19.59
N ARG A 14 -1.49 10.39 -19.44
CA ARG A 14 -2.43 10.21 -18.31
C ARG A 14 -1.72 10.14 -16.97
N PHE A 15 -0.56 9.49 -16.91
CA PHE A 15 0.28 9.42 -15.71
C PHE A 15 0.80 10.81 -15.33
N GLN A 16 1.26 11.60 -16.29
CA GLN A 16 1.70 12.97 -16.05
C GLN A 16 0.57 13.86 -15.52
N HIS A 17 -0.63 13.76 -16.09
CA HIS A 17 -1.80 14.48 -15.60
C HIS A 17 -2.16 14.07 -14.16
N LEU A 18 -2.08 12.77 -13.84
CA LEU A 18 -2.26 12.28 -12.48
C LEU A 18 -1.20 12.83 -11.51
N GLN A 19 0.08 12.78 -11.88
CA GLN A 19 1.20 13.31 -11.09
C GLN A 19 1.01 14.79 -10.74
N GLN A 20 0.59 15.61 -11.72
CA GLN A 20 0.32 17.03 -11.50
C GLN A 20 -0.79 17.26 -10.47
N SER A 21 -1.81 16.39 -10.43
CA SER A 21 -2.90 16.48 -9.45
C SER A 21 -2.49 16.11 -8.01
N LEU A 22 -1.50 15.22 -7.85
CA LEU A 22 -1.06 14.73 -6.54
C LEU A 22 -0.41 15.82 -5.68
N ALA A 23 0.34 16.74 -6.30
CA ALA A 23 0.98 17.84 -5.57
C ALA A 23 -0.03 18.76 -4.87
N GLY A 24 -1.17 19.02 -5.51
CA GLY A 24 -2.27 19.77 -4.92
C GLY A 24 -2.94 19.00 -3.78
N LEU A 25 -3.22 17.71 -4.00
CA LEU A 25 -3.83 16.84 -3.00
C LEU A 25 -3.01 16.77 -1.71
N TYR A 26 -1.68 16.67 -1.81
CA TYR A 26 -0.81 16.63 -0.63
C TYR A 26 -0.93 17.90 0.21
N ARG A 27 -0.87 19.09 -0.42
CA ARG A 27 -0.98 20.38 0.28
C ARG A 27 -2.32 20.54 0.98
N ASP A 28 -3.39 19.98 0.43
CA ASP A 28 -4.73 20.10 1.00
C ASP A 28 -5.03 19.05 2.08
N LEU A 29 -4.51 17.83 1.94
CA LEU A 29 -4.81 16.70 2.83
C LEU A 29 -3.87 16.67 4.04
N PHE A 30 -2.59 17.01 3.86
CA PHE A 30 -1.59 16.88 4.92
C PHE A 30 -1.87 17.76 6.16
N PRO A 31 -2.29 19.04 6.02
CA PRO A 31 -2.54 19.91 7.18
C PRO A 31 -3.78 19.53 7.99
N ASN A 32 -4.77 18.86 7.38
CA ASN A 32 -6.05 18.57 8.03
C ASN A 32 -6.24 17.06 8.21
N PRO A 33 -5.97 16.48 9.40
CA PRO A 33 -6.08 15.04 9.65
C PRO A 33 -7.52 14.50 9.53
N HIS A 34 -8.54 15.36 9.64
CA HIS A 34 -9.94 14.99 9.53
C HIS A 34 -10.44 14.91 8.09
N LYS A 35 -9.70 15.49 7.12
CA LYS A 35 -10.11 15.41 5.71
C LYS A 35 -10.05 13.94 5.23
N PRO A 36 -11.16 13.38 4.70
CA PRO A 36 -11.19 12.01 4.19
C PRO A 36 -10.10 11.79 3.15
N ARG A 37 -9.41 10.65 3.25
CA ARG A 37 -8.33 10.29 2.32
C ARG A 37 -8.28 8.79 2.10
N THR A 38 -7.88 8.39 0.90
CA THR A 38 -7.51 7.01 0.63
C THR A 38 -6.00 6.94 0.53
N VAL A 39 -5.38 6.04 1.28
CA VAL A 39 -3.94 5.76 1.18
C VAL A 39 -3.77 4.42 0.51
N VAL A 40 -3.04 4.40 -0.59
CA VAL A 40 -2.63 3.17 -1.26
C VAL A 40 -1.19 2.88 -0.86
N VAL A 41 -0.99 1.74 -0.19
CA VAL A 41 0.32 1.24 0.20
C VAL A 41 0.70 0.15 -0.79
N VAL A 42 1.79 0.39 -1.53
CA VAL A 42 2.40 -0.59 -2.45
C VAL A 42 3.78 -0.93 -1.89
N PRO A 43 3.89 -1.93 -1.01
CA PRO A 43 5.19 -2.46 -0.61
C PRO A 43 5.80 -3.09 -1.85
N SER A 44 7.00 -2.67 -2.21
CA SER A 44 7.72 -3.22 -3.37
C SER A 44 9.14 -3.53 -2.93
N LEU A 45 9.61 -4.72 -3.30
CA LEU A 45 10.99 -5.12 -3.10
C LEU A 45 11.84 -4.48 -4.21
N SER A 46 12.25 -3.22 -4.01
CA SER A 46 13.20 -2.54 -4.91
C SER A 46 14.67 -2.90 -4.60
N LEU A 47 14.91 -4.09 -4.06
CA LEU A 47 16.24 -4.59 -3.74
C LEU A 47 16.81 -5.37 -4.94
N ASP A 48 18.13 -5.38 -5.07
CA ASP A 48 18.83 -6.16 -6.10
C ASP A 48 18.42 -7.64 -6.00
N ALA A 49 18.04 -8.25 -7.12
CA ALA A 49 17.51 -9.62 -7.16
C ALA A 49 18.54 -10.64 -6.64
N ASP A 50 19.82 -10.41 -6.91
CA ASP A 50 20.93 -11.24 -6.42
C ASP A 50 21.15 -11.11 -4.90
N ALA A 51 20.76 -9.97 -4.31
CA ALA A 51 20.76 -9.78 -2.87
C ALA A 51 19.54 -10.44 -2.22
N LEU A 52 18.36 -10.34 -2.85
CA LEU A 52 17.11 -10.96 -2.38
C LEU A 52 17.20 -12.50 -2.34
N GLN A 53 17.80 -13.12 -3.35
CA GLN A 53 17.99 -14.58 -3.38
C GLN A 53 18.85 -15.11 -2.23
N LYS A 54 19.74 -14.28 -1.67
CA LYS A 54 20.61 -14.64 -0.54
C LYS A 54 19.93 -14.48 0.82
N VAL A 55 18.75 -13.86 0.86
CA VAL A 55 17.99 -13.64 2.10
C VAL A 55 16.89 -14.67 2.23
N THR A 56 17.11 -15.68 3.09
CA THR A 56 16.07 -16.61 3.50
C THR A 56 14.89 -15.84 4.10
N GLY A 57 13.70 -15.94 3.50
CA GLY A 57 12.51 -15.21 3.94
C GLY A 57 12.35 -13.81 3.34
N ALA A 58 12.97 -13.53 2.19
CA ALA A 58 12.74 -12.32 1.39
C ALA A 58 11.24 -12.02 1.16
N TYR A 59 10.42 -13.06 0.99
CA TYR A 59 8.97 -12.94 0.81
C TYR A 59 8.24 -12.36 2.05
N HIS A 60 8.77 -12.53 3.26
CA HIS A 60 8.18 -11.94 4.48
C HIS A 60 8.52 -10.45 4.66
N TYR A 61 9.22 -9.80 3.72
CA TYR A 61 9.49 -8.36 3.82
C TYR A 61 8.23 -7.51 3.72
N GLU A 62 7.22 -7.95 2.97
CA GLU A 62 5.96 -7.23 2.88
C GLU A 62 5.22 -7.19 4.23
N GLU A 63 5.42 -8.22 5.08
CA GLU A 63 4.92 -8.22 6.46
C GLU A 63 5.60 -7.15 7.33
N ARG A 64 6.88 -6.82 7.06
CA ARG A 64 7.59 -5.74 7.77
C ARG A 64 7.02 -4.36 7.47
N MET A 65 6.42 -4.17 6.30
CA MET A 65 5.78 -2.91 5.91
C MET A 65 4.37 -2.73 6.51
N LEU A 66 3.86 -3.73 7.27
CA LEU A 66 2.58 -3.59 8.00
C LEU A 66 2.60 -2.45 9.03
N CYS A 67 3.76 -1.89 9.36
CA CYS A 67 3.85 -0.62 10.11
C CYS A 67 3.06 0.53 9.43
N MET A 68 2.86 0.49 8.11
CA MET A 68 2.01 1.46 7.40
C MET A 68 0.54 1.39 7.80
N LEU A 69 0.07 0.29 8.41
CA LEU A 69 -1.26 0.23 9.01
C LEU A 69 -1.42 1.22 10.17
N MET A 70 -0.35 1.78 10.74
CA MET A 70 -0.41 2.89 11.70
C MET A 70 -1.13 4.12 11.15
N LEU A 71 -1.22 4.27 9.82
CA LEU A 71 -2.02 5.33 9.21
C LEU A 71 -3.49 5.23 9.59
N LEU A 72 -4.02 4.04 9.88
CA LEU A 72 -5.38 3.84 10.40
C LEU A 72 -5.61 4.52 11.76
N ARG A 73 -4.58 5.02 12.45
CA ARG A 73 -4.76 5.85 13.66
C ARG A 73 -5.32 7.23 13.35
N LEU A 74 -5.19 7.71 12.10
CA LEU A 74 -5.86 8.93 11.68
C LEU A 74 -7.39 8.70 11.68
N PRO A 75 -8.20 9.75 11.87
CA PRO A 75 -9.63 9.59 12.08
C PRO A 75 -10.39 9.12 10.83
N THR A 76 -9.92 9.49 9.63
CA THR A 76 -10.68 9.30 8.39
C THR A 76 -10.01 8.55 7.23
N PRO A 77 -8.79 7.96 7.32
CA PRO A 77 -8.20 7.28 6.19
C PRO A 77 -8.91 5.96 5.90
N HIS A 78 -9.01 5.64 4.61
CA HIS A 78 -9.18 4.29 4.11
C HIS A 78 -7.82 3.82 3.59
N VAL A 79 -7.25 2.77 4.17
CA VAL A 79 -5.98 2.18 3.73
C VAL A 79 -6.27 1.01 2.77
N ILE A 80 -5.70 1.07 1.58
CA ILE A 80 -5.63 -0.03 0.63
C ILE A 80 -4.19 -0.53 0.67
N TYR A 81 -3.99 -1.76 1.11
CA TYR A 81 -2.67 -2.37 1.24
C TYR A 81 -2.55 -3.47 0.20
N LEU A 82 -1.65 -3.27 -0.76
CA LEU A 82 -1.34 -4.24 -1.82
C LEU A 82 -0.20 -5.14 -1.37
N THR A 83 -0.20 -6.39 -1.78
CA THR A 83 0.92 -7.32 -1.56
C THR A 83 1.15 -8.19 -2.78
N SER A 84 2.37 -8.68 -2.96
CA SER A 84 2.69 -9.67 -3.97
C SER A 84 1.97 -10.98 -3.67
N GLN A 85 2.02 -11.43 -2.41
CA GLN A 85 1.35 -12.63 -1.92
C GLN A 85 0.37 -12.34 -0.78
N PRO A 86 -0.68 -13.17 -0.60
CA PRO A 86 -1.62 -12.97 0.50
C PRO A 86 -0.92 -13.11 1.85
N ILE A 87 -1.11 -12.13 2.73
CA ILE A 87 -0.67 -12.20 4.13
C ILE A 87 -1.72 -12.97 4.93
N ASP A 88 -1.26 -13.84 5.85
CA ASP A 88 -2.16 -14.58 6.74
C ASP A 88 -3.05 -13.61 7.53
N PRO A 89 -4.38 -13.82 7.57
CA PRO A 89 -5.30 -12.97 8.33
C PRO A 89 -4.91 -12.78 9.80
N THR A 90 -4.28 -13.78 10.41
CA THR A 90 -3.79 -13.73 11.79
C THR A 90 -2.70 -12.67 11.98
N ILE A 91 -1.80 -12.53 10.99
CA ILE A 91 -0.73 -11.51 11.00
C ILE A 91 -1.36 -10.12 10.89
N ILE A 92 -2.38 -9.96 10.04
CA ILE A 92 -3.12 -8.71 9.92
C ILE A 92 -3.81 -8.37 11.23
N ASP A 93 -4.56 -9.32 11.81
CA ASP A 93 -5.27 -9.08 13.06
C ASP A 93 -4.31 -8.79 14.21
N TYR A 94 -3.15 -9.45 14.26
CA TYR A 94 -2.07 -9.11 15.18
C TYR A 94 -1.59 -7.67 14.97
N ALA A 95 -1.26 -7.26 13.74
CA ALA A 95 -0.81 -5.91 13.45
C ALA A 95 -1.89 -4.85 13.80
N LEU A 96 -3.17 -5.13 13.56
CA LEU A 96 -4.27 -4.25 13.94
C LEU A 96 -4.44 -4.13 15.46
N ASN A 97 -4.21 -5.20 16.22
CA ASN A 97 -4.25 -5.16 17.68
C ASN A 97 -3.14 -4.29 18.29
N LEU A 98 -2.04 -4.05 17.55
CA LEU A 98 -0.97 -3.16 17.97
C LEU A 98 -1.31 -1.67 17.78
N LEU A 99 -2.43 -1.32 17.14
CA LEU A 99 -2.81 0.07 16.90
C LEU A 99 -3.37 0.71 18.19
N PRO A 100 -2.69 1.71 18.78
CA PRO A 100 -3.18 2.35 19.98
C PRO A 100 -4.38 3.27 19.67
N GLY A 101 -5.40 3.21 20.53
CA GLY A 101 -6.52 4.15 20.51
C GLY A 101 -7.58 3.90 19.43
N ILE A 102 -7.57 2.73 18.77
CA ILE A 102 -8.61 2.36 17.82
C ILE A 102 -9.05 0.90 18.00
N PRO A 103 -10.37 0.60 18.07
CA PRO A 103 -10.84 -0.78 18.04
C PRO A 103 -10.52 -1.47 16.72
N VAL A 104 -10.06 -2.72 16.78
CA VAL A 104 -9.73 -3.54 15.60
C VAL A 104 -10.87 -3.59 14.58
N SER A 105 -12.12 -3.70 15.04
CA SER A 105 -13.30 -3.71 14.17
C SER A 105 -13.46 -2.42 13.35
N HIS A 106 -13.06 -1.27 13.89
CA HIS A 106 -13.07 0.02 13.18
C HIS A 106 -11.90 0.13 12.21
N ALA A 107 -10.73 -0.38 12.58
CA ALA A 107 -9.56 -0.43 11.70
C ALA A 107 -9.84 -1.32 10.49
N ARG A 108 -10.41 -2.52 10.71
CA ARG A 108 -10.74 -3.49 9.66
C ARG A 108 -11.75 -2.97 8.64
N LYS A 109 -12.75 -2.18 9.08
CA LYS A 109 -13.72 -1.52 8.17
C LYS A 109 -13.08 -0.51 7.21
N ARG A 110 -11.91 0.01 7.56
CA ARG A 110 -11.16 1.02 6.79
C ARG A 110 -9.91 0.45 6.13
N LEU A 111 -9.74 -0.87 6.16
CA LEU A 111 -8.64 -1.58 5.53
C LEU A 111 -9.16 -2.45 4.39
N THR A 112 -8.56 -2.28 3.21
CA THR A 112 -8.74 -3.19 2.07
C THR A 112 -7.41 -3.85 1.76
N LEU A 113 -7.40 -5.18 1.80
CA LEU A 113 -6.23 -5.98 1.44
C LEU A 113 -6.40 -6.50 0.02
N LEU A 114 -5.41 -6.25 -0.82
CA LEU A 114 -5.35 -6.75 -2.19
C LEU A 114 -4.05 -7.54 -2.35
N SER A 115 -4.11 -8.68 -3.02
CA SER A 115 -2.92 -9.44 -3.39
C SER A 115 -2.86 -9.66 -4.89
N CYS A 116 -1.68 -9.46 -5.47
CA CYS A 116 -1.38 -9.76 -6.86
C CYS A 116 -1.29 -11.26 -7.14
N HIS A 117 -1.15 -12.09 -6.10
CA HIS A 117 -0.90 -13.53 -6.19
C HIS A 117 0.31 -13.87 -7.08
N ASP A 118 1.33 -13.01 -7.02
CA ASP A 118 2.58 -13.18 -7.74
C ASP A 118 3.71 -13.49 -6.75
N ALA A 119 4.38 -14.62 -6.96
CA ALA A 119 5.52 -15.06 -6.17
C ALA A 119 6.85 -14.67 -6.82
N SER A 120 6.83 -13.95 -7.94
CA SER A 120 8.04 -13.54 -8.65
C SER A 120 8.88 -12.62 -7.77
N ALA A 121 10.20 -12.63 -7.97
CA ALA A 121 11.11 -11.70 -7.33
C ALA A 121 11.13 -10.33 -8.03
N LEU A 122 10.03 -9.95 -8.69
CA LEU A 122 9.90 -8.68 -9.39
C LEU A 122 9.25 -7.64 -8.46
N PRO A 123 9.62 -6.36 -8.60
CA PRO A 123 8.96 -5.29 -7.88
C PRO A 123 7.49 -5.14 -8.33
N LEU A 124 6.63 -4.65 -7.41
CA LEU A 124 5.23 -4.29 -7.71
C LEU A 124 5.10 -2.94 -8.45
N THR A 125 6.22 -2.31 -8.78
CA THR A 125 6.35 -0.97 -9.38
C THR A 125 7.24 -1.05 -10.61
#